data_AF-U7UY84-F1
#
_entry.id   AF-U7UY84-F1
#
_cell.length_a   1.000
_cell.length_b   1.000
_cell.length_c   1.000
_cell.angle_alpha   90.00
_cell.angle_beta   90.00
_cell.angle_gamma   90.00
#
_symmetry.space_group_name_H-M   'P 1'
#
loop_
_entity.id
_entity.type
_entity.pdbx_description
1 polymer ?
#
loop_
_entity_poly.entity_id
_entity_poly.type
_entity_poly.pdbx_seq_one_letter_code
_entity_poly.pdbx_strand_id
1 'polypeptide(L)' 'ADCMRRNLDGRVETMFPLENKEDRKKVTQLIKDILKDNVKLRVQNKDGSYSLVNQKSKKAISKFNYQEYYREKSSE' A
#
# COMPACT_ATOMS: atom_id res chain seq x y z
N ALA A 1 9.44 1.80 12.21
CA ALA A 1 8.66 1.24 13.32
C ALA A 1 7.17 1.18 12.95
N ASP A 2 6.48 0.09 13.27
CA ASP A 2 5.01 0.09 13.27
C ASP A 2 4.48 0.86 14.49
N CYS A 3 3.24 1.36 14.40
CA CYS A 3 2.56 2.03 15.51
C CYS A 3 2.02 1.01 16.52
N MET A 4 2.93 0.38 17.27
CA MET A 4 2.62 -0.57 18.34
C MET A 4 3.30 -0.12 19.63
N ARG A 5 2.63 -0.30 20.79
CA ARG A 5 3.16 0.09 22.10
C ARG A 5 4.60 -0.39 22.35
N ARG A 6 4.90 -1.65 21.97
CA ARG A 6 6.24 -2.23 22.07
C ARG A 6 7.31 -1.49 21.26
N ASN A 7 6.94 -0.85 20.14
CA ASN A 7 7.86 -0.11 19.29
C ASN A 7 8.01 1.34 19.75
N LEU A 8 6.94 1.92 20.29
CA LEU A 8 6.93 3.32 20.74
C LEU A 8 7.60 3.50 22.11
N ASP A 9 7.37 2.57 23.04
CA ASP A 9 7.85 2.69 24.42
C ASP A 9 9.01 1.73 24.75
N GLY A 10 9.08 0.61 24.03
CA GLY A 10 9.93 -0.53 24.40
C GLY A 10 11.15 -0.77 23.52
N ARG A 11 11.33 0.01 22.44
CA ARG A 11 12.41 -0.16 21.46
C ARG A 11 12.98 1.19 21.05
N VAL A 12 14.26 1.19 20.73
CA VAL A 12 14.90 2.32 20.05
C VAL A 12 14.59 2.18 18.56
N GLU A 13 13.88 3.15 18.01
CA GLU A 13 13.43 3.19 16.62
C GLU A 13 13.94 4.47 15.93
N THR A 14 14.05 4.45 14.61
CA THR A 14 14.44 5.62 13.82
C THR A 14 13.38 5.99 12.79
N MET A 15 13.21 7.29 12.56
CA MET A 15 12.40 7.84 11.49
C MET A 15 13.11 9.08 10.95
N PHE A 16 13.19 9.19 9.63
CA PHE A 16 13.83 10.31 8.97
C PHE A 16 12.89 10.90 7.90
N PRO A 17 12.95 12.21 7.68
CA PRO A 17 12.19 12.84 6.61
C PRO A 17 12.78 12.51 5.25
N LEU A 18 11.93 12.45 4.22
CA LEU A 18 12.36 12.40 2.83
C LEU A 18 12.57 13.83 2.31
N GLU A 19 13.80 14.33 2.43
CA GLU A 19 14.12 15.72 2.06
C GLU A 19 14.02 15.99 0.56
N ASN A 20 14.45 15.04 -0.28
CA ASN A 20 14.36 15.16 -1.73
C ASN A 20 12.90 15.14 -2.20
N LYS A 21 12.48 16.18 -2.92
CA LYS A 21 11.11 16.33 -3.42
C LYS A 21 10.74 15.24 -4.43
N GLU A 22 11.66 14.82 -5.27
CA GLU A 22 11.40 13.78 -6.27
C GLU A 22 11.23 12.40 -5.62
N ASP A 23 12.02 12.08 -4.61
CA ASP A 23 11.86 10.82 -3.87
C ASP A 23 10.55 10.79 -3.09
N ARG A 24 10.15 11.92 -2.51
CA ARG A 24 8.83 12.06 -1.88
C ARG A 24 7.69 11.84 -2.87
N LYS A 25 7.79 12.39 -4.09
CA LYS A 25 6.80 12.16 -5.16
C LYS A 25 6.73 10.69 -5.54
N LYS A 26 7.87 10.01 -5.72
CA LYS A 26 7.93 8.56 -6.03
C LYS A 26 7.24 7.73 -4.94
N VAL A 27 7.59 7.94 -3.68
CA VAL A 27 6.99 7.22 -2.54
C VAL A 27 5.49 7.51 -2.44
N THR A 28 5.07 8.76 -2.63
CA THR A 28 3.65 9.14 -2.62
C THR A 28 2.89 8.45 -3.76
N GLN A 29 3.48 8.36 -4.96
CA GLN A 29 2.88 7.67 -6.09
C GLN A 29 2.77 6.17 -5.83
N LEU A 30 3.79 5.54 -5.25
CA LEU A 30 3.76 4.13 -4.85
C LEU A 30 2.60 3.85 -3.89
N ILE A 31 2.40 4.71 -2.87
CA ILE A 31 1.27 4.56 -1.92
C ILE A 31 -0.07 4.65 -2.66
N LYS A 32 -0.22 5.59 -3.62
CA LYS A 32 -1.44 5.69 -4.44
C LYS A 32 -1.67 4.42 -5.27
N ASP A 33 -0.63 3.84 -5.83
CA ASP A 33 -0.74 2.61 -6.63
C ASP A 33 -1.12 1.42 -5.76
N ILE A 34 -0.57 1.29 -4.54
CA ILE A 34 -0.99 0.27 -3.56
C ILE A 34 -2.49 0.39 -3.27
N LEU A 35 -2.98 1.61 -3.05
CA LEU A 35 -4.40 1.88 -2.77
C LEU A 35 -5.32 1.72 -4.00
N LYS A 36 -4.74 1.75 -5.21
CA LYS A 36 -5.46 1.51 -6.47
C LYS A 36 -5.58 0.01 -6.79
N ASP A 37 -4.80 -0.85 -6.14
CA ASP A 37 -4.84 -2.29 -6.36
C ASP A 37 -6.27 -2.81 -6.22
N ASN A 38 -6.70 -3.57 -7.23
CA ASN A 38 -8.08 -4.01 -7.35
C ASN A 38 -8.18 -5.54 -7.48
N VAL A 39 -7.05 -6.24 -7.26
CA VAL A 39 -6.90 -7.69 -7.35
C VAL A 39 -6.73 -8.30 -5.96
N LYS A 40 -5.86 -7.72 -5.13
CA LYS A 40 -5.48 -8.24 -3.80
C LYS A 40 -5.91 -7.34 -2.64
N LEU A 41 -6.24 -6.06 -2.89
CA LEU A 41 -6.62 -5.12 -1.83
C LEU A 41 -7.85 -5.59 -1.05
N ARG A 42 -7.73 -5.56 0.29
CA ARG A 42 -8.79 -5.90 1.23
C ARG A 42 -9.07 -4.74 2.17
N VAL A 43 -10.35 -4.47 2.40
CA VAL A 43 -10.82 -3.49 3.38
C VAL A 43 -11.06 -4.23 4.70
N GLN A 44 -10.50 -3.70 5.78
CA GLN A 44 -10.82 -4.16 7.14
C GLN A 44 -12.15 -3.53 7.57
N ASN A 45 -13.12 -4.37 7.88
CA ASN A 45 -14.43 -3.95 8.37
C ASN A 45 -14.38 -3.67 9.88
N LYS A 46 -15.41 -3.01 10.40
CA LYS A 46 -15.52 -2.67 11.83
C LYS A 46 -15.51 -3.90 12.76
N ASP A 47 -15.95 -5.04 12.24
CA ASP A 47 -16.00 -6.33 12.95
C ASP A 47 -14.66 -7.09 12.90
N GLY A 48 -13.64 -6.54 12.25
CA GLY A 48 -12.33 -7.17 12.07
C GLY A 48 -12.26 -8.15 10.89
N SER A 49 -13.36 -8.40 10.18
CA SER A 49 -13.35 -9.17 8.95
C SER A 49 -12.70 -8.40 7.80
N TYR A 50 -12.22 -9.12 6.79
CA TYR A 50 -11.62 -8.53 5.60
C TYR A 50 -12.43 -8.87 4.35
N SER A 51 -12.78 -7.85 3.56
CA SER A 51 -13.46 -8.02 2.27
C SER A 51 -12.62 -7.50 1.12
N LEU A 52 -12.55 -8.25 0.01
CA LEU A 52 -11.92 -7.77 -1.23
C LEU A 52 -12.69 -6.55 -1.75
N VAL A 53 -11.96 -5.52 -2.21
CA VAL A 53 -12.55 -4.26 -2.71
C VAL A 53 -13.51 -4.49 -3.89
N ASN A 54 -13.28 -5.53 -4.69
CA ASN A 54 -13.96 -5.74 -5.98
C ASN A 54 -15.00 -6.87 -6.02
N GLN A 55 -15.57 -7.30 -4.88
CA GLN A 55 -16.54 -8.42 -4.90
C GLN A 55 -17.83 -8.16 -5.71
N LYS A 56 -18.13 -6.91 -6.11
CA LYS A 56 -19.45 -6.54 -6.66
C LYS A 56 -19.46 -5.95 -8.08
N SER A 57 -18.32 -5.68 -8.72
CA SER A 57 -18.32 -5.04 -10.04
C SER A 57 -18.33 -6.06 -11.19
N LYS A 58 -19.52 -6.36 -11.71
CA LYS A 58 -19.74 -7.04 -13.02
C LYS A 58 -19.32 -6.20 -14.25
N LYS A 59 -18.55 -5.12 -14.06
CA LYS A 59 -18.07 -4.25 -15.15
C LYS A 59 -16.59 -4.49 -15.39
N ALA A 60 -16.22 -4.52 -16.66
CA ALA A 60 -14.87 -4.74 -17.20
C ALA A 60 -13.88 -3.64 -16.76
N ILE A 61 -13.54 -3.59 -15.48
CA ILE A 61 -12.42 -2.79 -14.98
C ILE A 61 -11.16 -3.62 -15.24
N SER A 62 -10.15 -3.01 -15.86
CA SER A 62 -8.86 -3.66 -16.04
C SER A 62 -8.28 -4.06 -14.68
N LYS A 63 -7.78 -5.29 -14.59
CA LYS A 63 -7.12 -5.77 -13.38
C LYS A 63 -5.83 -5.00 -13.17
N PHE A 64 -5.63 -4.49 -11.96
CA PHE A 64 -4.42 -3.79 -11.57
C PHE A 64 -3.89 -4.40 -10.26
N ASN A 65 -2.72 -5.00 -10.35
CA ASN A 65 -1.97 -5.58 -9.23
C ASN A 65 -0.65 -4.81 -9.11
N TYR A 66 -0.48 -4.06 -8.02
CA TYR A 66 0.66 -3.14 -7.93
C TYR A 66 2.00 -3.90 -7.84
N GLN A 67 2.02 -5.09 -7.24
CA GLN A 67 3.24 -5.88 -7.07
C GLN A 67 3.77 -6.38 -8.42
N GLU A 68 2.87 -6.82 -9.29
CA GLU A 68 3.23 -7.29 -10.64
C GLU A 68 3.70 -6.11 -11.50
N TYR A 69 2.98 -4.99 -11.46
CA TYR A 69 3.34 -3.77 -12.18
C TYR A 69 4.76 -3.28 -11.84
N TYR A 70 5.11 -3.21 -10.55
CA TYR A 70 6.44 -2.75 -10.13
C TYR A 70 7.54 -3.79 -10.34
N ARG A 71 7.21 -5.10 -10.35
CA ARG A 71 8.16 -6.16 -10.72
C ARG A 71 8.59 -6.03 -12.17
N GLU A 72 7.64 -5.80 -13.08
CA GLU A 72 7.91 -5.60 -14.51
C GLU A 72 8.72 -4.33 -14.75
N LYS A 73 8.27 -3.21 -14.18
CA LYS A 73 8.96 -1.91 -14.29
C LYS A 73 10.40 -1.90 -13.75
N SER A 74 10.72 -2.76 -12.79
CA SER A 74 12.07 -2.89 -12.25
C SER A 74 12.99 -3.80 -13.07
N SER A 75 12.41 -4.57 -14.00
CA SER A 75 13.15 -5.47 -14.90
C SER A 75 13.54 -4.78 -16.21
N GLU A 76 13.02 -3.58 -16.47
CA GLU A 76 13.40 -2.64 -17.53
C GLU A 76 14.58 -1.76 -17.10
#